data_AF-A0A2T3KM02-F1
#
_entry.id   AF-A0A2T3KM02-F1
#
_cell.length_a   1.000
_cell.length_b   1.000
_cell.length_c   1.000
_cell.angle_alpha   90.00
_cell.angle_beta   90.00
_cell.angle_gamma   90.00
#
_symmetry.space_group_name_H-M   'P 1'
#
loop_
_entity.id
_entity.type
_entity.pdbx_description
1 polymer ?
#
loop_
_entity_poly.entity_id
_entity_poly.type
_entity_poly.pdbx_seq_one_letter_code
_entity_poly.pdbx_strand_id
1 'polypeptide(L)'
;MIKKITGWIEALESKKPNKALKTTHERSVKRCIDYCATHRGFSSEFNNAAHKLQNEIENRSSDNWTIDTYEKIINLFKSSTKEINDSVSLITNESLSAAKSFFKLRNKYDYFFVVDLEMTCTEDRTDKQFLMETIEIGCAVVDSNNLKIISTFKSFVKPSKNKTLTPFCKKLTNISQDDINKADDFTTVSQNFKVYLSQFQNGLFMAWGSGDDKQLKQDAKLNTIDSPIENLDNLNLKTFFKNLGFSGKGFGLKKALNIVGLEQGEAHRALSDAINTAKLLPAMFEKAEIFLDESDSLKYLNTKTINSKGRLLTFILRHKPEDAGVTLNDQGWCDIEPLLKNLKKGQQNKITLNELFELVENDDESRFQISPDGKEIRCLQGHSLSYVKIDFVTVKPEFNLFHGTSDVGIKGIMNDKSIKRMSRNFVQLTDDIRKAKKIGARHGSPVIIKIDTRSMNRDNIAIFKSENGVFLTNNVPAMYFSEIKYNIADEYWPPQKKEANNQLVYI
;
A
#
# COMPACT_ATOMS: atom_id res chain seq x y z
N MET A 1 34.86 -2.39 0.24
CA MET A 1 35.41 -3.75 0.43
C MET A 1 35.85 -4.34 -0.91
N ILE A 2 34.95 -4.49 -1.88
CA ILE A 2 35.25 -4.95 -3.26
C ILE A 2 36.50 -4.28 -3.85
N LYS A 3 36.56 -2.93 -3.92
CA LYS A 3 37.76 -2.22 -4.43
C LYS A 3 39.09 -2.62 -3.76
N LYS A 4 39.09 -2.95 -2.45
CA LYS A 4 40.31 -3.40 -1.76
C LYS A 4 40.68 -4.84 -2.16
N ILE A 5 39.70 -5.74 -2.24
CA ILE A 5 39.90 -7.13 -2.64
C ILE A 5 40.31 -7.22 -4.13
N THR A 6 39.66 -6.45 -5.00
CA THR A 6 40.01 -6.34 -6.42
C THR A 6 41.45 -5.85 -6.60
N GLY A 7 41.85 -4.80 -5.90
CA GLY A 7 43.24 -4.33 -5.94
C GLY A 7 44.26 -5.36 -5.45
N TRP A 8 43.89 -6.24 -4.51
CA TRP A 8 44.74 -7.35 -4.08
C TRP A 8 44.82 -8.47 -5.12
N ILE A 9 43.69 -8.81 -5.78
CA ILE A 9 43.66 -9.78 -6.88
C ILE A 9 44.57 -9.30 -8.02
N GLU A 10 44.42 -8.05 -8.45
CA GLU A 10 45.26 -7.44 -9.51
C GLU A 10 46.75 -7.43 -9.13
N ALA A 11 47.07 -7.13 -7.87
CA ALA A 11 48.44 -7.17 -7.37
C ALA A 11 49.01 -8.60 -7.30
N LEU A 12 48.19 -9.62 -7.02
CA LEU A 12 48.62 -11.01 -7.00
C LEU A 12 48.78 -11.59 -8.42
N GLU A 13 47.88 -11.23 -9.33
CA GLU A 13 47.91 -11.67 -10.73
C GLU A 13 49.08 -11.04 -11.50
N SER A 14 49.35 -9.75 -11.30
CA SER A 14 50.49 -9.05 -11.90
C SER A 14 51.86 -9.54 -11.40
N LYS A 15 51.88 -10.24 -10.26
CA LYS A 15 53.08 -10.75 -9.61
C LYS A 15 53.23 -12.27 -9.70
N LYS A 16 52.43 -12.95 -10.52
CA LYS A 16 52.58 -14.39 -10.79
C LYS A 16 54.07 -14.70 -11.11
N PRO A 17 54.76 -15.49 -10.27
CA PRO A 17 56.21 -15.63 -10.39
C PRO A 17 56.60 -16.55 -11.55
N ASN A 18 57.54 -16.10 -12.38
CA ASN A 18 58.27 -16.97 -13.32
C ASN A 18 59.51 -17.66 -12.68
N LYS A 19 59.87 -17.34 -11.43
CA LYS A 19 60.86 -18.04 -10.56
C LYS A 19 60.83 -17.47 -9.13
N ALA A 20 61.41 -18.22 -8.18
CA ALA A 20 61.35 -18.08 -6.70
C ALA A 20 61.27 -16.64 -6.15
N LEU A 21 60.42 -16.45 -5.12
CA LEU A 21 59.92 -15.16 -4.64
C LEU A 21 60.71 -14.54 -3.47
N LYS A 22 60.60 -13.21 -3.32
CA LYS A 22 61.14 -12.39 -2.20
C LYS A 22 60.09 -12.21 -1.08
N THR A 23 60.56 -12.26 0.17
CA THR A 23 59.86 -12.16 1.48
C THR A 23 58.83 -11.03 1.67
N THR A 24 58.86 -9.96 0.85
CA THR A 24 57.91 -8.84 0.95
C THR A 24 56.50 -9.18 0.45
N HIS A 25 56.35 -10.20 -0.38
CA HIS A 25 55.06 -10.63 -0.93
C HIS A 25 54.21 -11.37 0.10
N GLU A 26 54.84 -12.24 0.88
CA GLU A 26 54.19 -13.08 1.90
C GLU A 26 53.46 -12.25 2.96
N ARG A 27 54.08 -11.16 3.43
CA ARG A 27 53.47 -10.26 4.43
C ARG A 27 52.20 -9.59 3.93
N SER A 28 52.13 -9.27 2.64
CA SER A 28 50.95 -8.64 2.04
C SER A 28 49.81 -9.64 1.90
N VAL A 29 50.12 -10.88 1.49
CA VAL A 29 49.15 -11.96 1.37
C VAL A 29 48.61 -12.37 2.74
N LYS A 30 49.48 -12.53 3.74
CA LYS A 30 49.09 -12.87 5.12
C LYS A 30 48.11 -11.85 5.70
N ARG A 31 48.40 -10.54 5.56
CA ARG A 31 47.48 -9.47 6.00
C ARG A 31 46.11 -9.53 5.31
N CYS A 32 46.06 -9.92 4.03
CA CYS A 32 44.79 -10.02 3.30
C CYS A 32 43.96 -11.21 3.81
N ILE A 33 44.60 -12.35 4.05
CA ILE A 33 43.94 -13.54 4.61
C ILE A 33 43.45 -13.27 6.03
N ASP A 34 44.27 -12.62 6.87
CA ASP A 34 43.91 -12.23 8.23
C ASP A 34 42.71 -11.28 8.25
N TYR A 35 42.68 -10.29 7.35
CA TYR A 35 41.55 -9.37 7.20
C TYR A 35 40.25 -10.10 6.83
N CYS A 36 40.34 -11.09 5.93
CA CYS A 36 39.22 -11.89 5.47
C CYS A 36 38.71 -12.85 6.55
N ALA A 37 39.61 -13.59 7.21
CA ALA A 37 39.27 -14.57 8.24
C ALA A 37 38.61 -13.94 9.50
N THR A 38 38.91 -12.66 9.77
CA THR A 38 38.37 -11.95 10.93
C THR A 38 37.15 -11.07 10.61
N HIS A 39 36.78 -10.92 9.33
CA HIS A 39 35.65 -10.08 8.94
C HIS A 39 34.32 -10.83 9.02
N ARG A 40 33.40 -10.32 9.85
CA ARG A 40 32.04 -10.87 10.03
C ARG A 40 31.11 -10.69 8.81
N GLY A 41 31.63 -10.29 7.65
CA GLY A 41 30.86 -9.98 6.45
C GLY A 41 30.82 -11.09 5.39
N PHE A 42 31.48 -12.23 5.63
CA PHE A 42 31.59 -13.36 4.70
C PHE A 42 30.88 -14.61 5.24
N SER A 43 30.51 -15.54 4.34
CA SER A 43 29.92 -16.84 4.69
C SER A 43 30.81 -17.68 5.61
N SER A 44 30.18 -18.60 6.34
CA SER A 44 30.87 -19.60 7.16
C SER A 44 31.86 -20.44 6.35
N GLU A 45 31.46 -20.82 5.14
CA GLU A 45 32.23 -21.61 4.19
C GLU A 45 33.50 -20.85 3.76
N PHE A 46 33.35 -19.57 3.44
CA PHE A 46 34.47 -18.71 3.10
C PHE A 46 35.44 -18.51 4.29
N ASN A 47 34.91 -18.19 5.46
CA ASN A 47 35.73 -18.01 6.68
C ASN A 47 36.50 -19.30 7.02
N ASN A 48 35.85 -20.46 6.88
CA ASN A 48 36.50 -21.77 7.08
C ASN A 48 37.60 -22.04 6.06
N ALA A 49 37.40 -21.68 4.78
CA ALA A 49 38.42 -21.80 3.75
C ALA A 49 39.61 -20.85 3.99
N ALA A 50 39.33 -19.61 4.41
CA ALA A 50 40.35 -18.62 4.78
C ALA A 50 41.18 -19.09 5.98
N HIS A 51 40.55 -19.63 7.02
CA HIS A 51 41.25 -20.19 8.19
C HIS A 51 42.11 -21.41 7.84
N LYS A 52 41.63 -22.32 6.99
CA LYS A 52 42.44 -23.46 6.52
C LYS A 52 43.69 -23.00 5.78
N LEU A 53 43.55 -21.99 4.92
CA LEU A 53 44.64 -21.43 4.15
C LEU A 53 45.63 -20.64 5.03
N GLN A 54 45.12 -19.92 6.03
CA GLN A 54 45.93 -19.26 7.07
C GLN A 54 46.80 -20.28 7.81
N ASN A 55 46.21 -21.38 8.29
CA ASN A 55 46.94 -22.45 8.97
C ASN A 55 47.96 -23.14 8.06
N GLU A 56 47.64 -23.34 6.77
CA GLU A 56 48.58 -23.92 5.80
C GLU A 56 49.79 -23.01 5.56
N ILE A 57 49.58 -21.69 5.55
CA ILE A 57 50.64 -20.69 5.40
C ILE A 57 51.50 -20.57 6.66
N GLU A 58 50.90 -20.59 7.85
CA GLU A 58 51.61 -20.46 9.12
C GLU A 58 52.51 -21.66 9.46
N ASN A 59 52.18 -22.83 8.92
CA ASN A 59 52.94 -24.06 9.13
C ASN A 59 54.05 -24.31 8.09
N ARG A 60 54.26 -23.41 7.12
CA ARG A 60 55.35 -23.50 6.11
C ARG A 60 56.51 -22.58 6.48
N SER A 61 57.77 -23.01 6.25
CA SER A 61 58.92 -22.09 6.32
C SER A 61 58.85 -21.07 5.18
N SER A 62 59.40 -19.86 5.41
CA SER A 62 59.32 -18.66 4.55
C SER A 62 59.89 -18.79 3.13
N ASP A 63 60.27 -20.00 2.69
CA ASP A 63 61.02 -20.20 1.45
C ASP A 63 60.27 -21.05 0.39
N ASN A 64 59.06 -21.57 0.66
CA ASN A 64 58.39 -22.55 -0.24
C ASN A 64 56.90 -22.28 -0.52
N TRP A 65 56.57 -21.12 -1.08
CA TRP A 65 55.24 -20.87 -1.67
C TRP A 65 55.21 -21.36 -3.12
N THR A 66 54.35 -22.35 -3.40
CA THR A 66 54.17 -22.89 -4.75
C THR A 66 53.17 -22.07 -5.56
N ILE A 67 53.23 -22.18 -6.89
CA ILE A 67 52.23 -21.60 -7.81
C ILE A 67 50.80 -22.03 -7.41
N ASP A 68 50.62 -23.30 -7.03
CA ASP A 68 49.36 -23.86 -6.53
C ASP A 68 48.81 -23.12 -5.28
N THR A 69 49.70 -22.70 -4.37
CA THR A 69 49.29 -21.95 -3.17
C THR A 69 48.75 -20.57 -3.55
N TYR A 70 49.38 -19.90 -4.51
CA TYR A 70 48.91 -18.61 -5.04
C TYR A 70 47.60 -18.74 -5.80
N GLU A 71 47.41 -19.78 -6.60
CA GLU A 71 46.15 -20.02 -7.32
C GLU A 71 44.98 -20.28 -6.38
N LYS A 72 45.20 -21.06 -5.30
CA LYS A 72 44.20 -21.26 -4.23
C LYS A 72 43.79 -19.93 -3.58
N ILE A 73 44.77 -19.05 -3.31
CA ILE A 73 44.54 -17.72 -2.72
C ILE A 73 43.77 -16.81 -3.67
N ILE A 74 44.18 -16.74 -4.95
CA ILE A 74 43.49 -15.94 -5.97
C ILE A 74 42.05 -16.43 -6.16
N ASN A 75 41.83 -17.73 -6.21
CA ASN A 75 40.50 -18.31 -6.36
C ASN A 75 39.62 -18.04 -5.13
N LEU A 76 40.17 -18.12 -3.92
CA LEU A 76 39.48 -17.73 -2.70
C LEU A 76 39.04 -16.25 -2.76
N PHE A 77 39.95 -15.33 -3.13
CA PHE A 77 39.60 -13.92 -3.26
C PHE A 77 38.59 -13.62 -4.38
N LYS A 78 38.69 -14.30 -5.53
CA LYS A 78 37.69 -14.21 -6.60
C LYS A 78 36.32 -14.68 -6.12
N SER A 79 36.26 -15.79 -5.39
CA SER A 79 35.03 -16.31 -4.78
C SER A 79 34.41 -15.30 -3.81
N SER A 80 35.23 -14.64 -2.96
CA SER A 80 34.74 -13.60 -2.05
C SER A 80 34.22 -12.36 -2.77
N THR A 81 34.88 -11.97 -3.87
CA THR A 81 34.46 -10.81 -4.67
C THR A 81 33.13 -11.10 -5.34
N LYS A 82 32.95 -12.33 -5.84
CA LYS A 82 31.68 -12.82 -6.35
C LYS A 82 30.62 -12.86 -5.25
N GLU A 83 30.89 -13.44 -4.08
CA GLU A 83 29.95 -13.52 -2.96
C GLU A 83 29.51 -12.13 -2.45
N ILE A 84 30.45 -11.18 -2.34
CA ILE A 84 30.12 -9.79 -1.97
C ILE A 84 29.31 -9.12 -3.10
N ASN A 85 29.69 -9.30 -4.37
CA ASN A 85 28.95 -8.73 -5.50
C ASN A 85 27.53 -9.31 -5.59
N ASP A 86 27.37 -10.62 -5.37
CA ASP A 86 26.08 -11.30 -5.36
C ASP A 86 25.23 -10.79 -4.18
N SER A 87 25.85 -10.59 -3.00
CA SER A 87 25.17 -10.02 -1.83
C SER A 87 24.77 -8.56 -2.04
N VAL A 88 25.64 -7.74 -2.65
CA VAL A 88 25.34 -6.35 -3.02
C VAL A 88 24.22 -6.31 -4.07
N SER A 89 24.29 -7.17 -5.09
CA SER A 89 23.29 -7.33 -6.13
C SER A 89 21.93 -7.74 -5.56
N LEU A 90 21.90 -8.69 -4.63
CA LEU A 90 20.70 -9.11 -3.93
C LEU A 90 20.08 -7.96 -3.11
N ILE A 91 20.90 -7.25 -2.34
CA ILE A 91 20.45 -6.06 -1.57
C ILE A 91 19.90 -4.98 -2.50
N THR A 92 20.55 -4.74 -3.65
CA THR A 92 20.04 -3.77 -4.63
C THR A 92 18.75 -4.22 -5.28
N ASN A 93 18.56 -5.51 -5.54
CA ASN A 93 17.32 -6.05 -6.09
C ASN A 93 16.15 -5.98 -5.09
N GLU A 94 16.40 -6.31 -3.82
CA GLU A 94 15.41 -6.15 -2.74
C GLU A 94 15.04 -4.68 -2.55
N SER A 95 16.03 -3.78 -2.56
CA SER A 95 15.81 -2.34 -2.43
C SER A 95 15.07 -1.76 -3.63
N LEU A 96 15.39 -2.20 -4.85
CA LEU A 96 14.70 -1.84 -6.08
C LEU A 96 13.24 -2.32 -6.07
N SER A 97 13.01 -3.57 -5.66
CA SER A 97 11.67 -4.14 -5.54
C SER A 97 10.84 -3.41 -4.50
N ALA A 98 11.44 -3.08 -3.35
CA ALA A 98 10.83 -2.23 -2.35
C ALA A 98 10.49 -0.86 -2.97
N ALA A 99 11.46 -0.15 -3.54
CA ALA A 99 11.27 1.18 -4.15
C ALA A 99 10.11 1.19 -5.16
N LYS A 100 10.09 0.26 -6.11
CA LYS A 100 8.98 0.10 -7.08
C LYS A 100 7.64 -0.11 -6.40
N SER A 101 7.60 -0.94 -5.36
CA SER A 101 6.39 -1.17 -4.56
C SER A 101 5.93 0.10 -3.82
N PHE A 102 6.84 0.91 -3.26
CA PHE A 102 6.48 2.17 -2.60
C PHE A 102 5.84 3.16 -3.55
N PHE A 103 6.42 3.33 -4.73
CA PHE A 103 5.89 4.25 -5.73
C PHE A 103 4.55 3.77 -6.29
N LYS A 104 4.40 2.46 -6.50
CA LYS A 104 3.11 1.88 -6.85
C LYS A 104 2.04 2.17 -5.79
N LEU A 105 2.36 2.04 -4.51
CA LEU A 105 1.45 2.36 -3.41
C LEU A 105 1.14 3.86 -3.35
N ARG A 106 2.15 4.72 -3.51
CA ARG A 106 1.98 6.18 -3.59
C ARG A 106 1.05 6.58 -4.74
N ASN A 107 1.06 5.86 -5.85
CA ASN A 107 0.20 6.13 -7.00
C ASN A 107 -1.21 5.57 -6.85
N LYS A 108 -1.36 4.48 -6.09
CA LYS A 108 -2.65 3.84 -5.80
C LYS A 108 -3.47 4.65 -4.80
N TYR A 109 -2.83 5.23 -3.79
CA TYR A 109 -3.47 5.85 -2.63
C TYR A 109 -3.32 7.37 -2.58
N ASP A 110 -4.38 8.05 -2.14
CA ASP A 110 -4.41 9.51 -2.01
C ASP A 110 -3.96 9.97 -0.62
N TYR A 111 -4.19 9.13 0.38
CA TYR A 111 -3.80 9.40 1.76
C TYR A 111 -3.07 8.20 2.37
N PHE A 112 -2.14 8.50 3.28
CA PHE A 112 -1.57 7.50 4.16
C PHE A 112 -2.06 7.76 5.58
N PHE A 113 -2.69 6.76 6.18
CA PHE A 113 -3.13 6.79 7.57
C PHE A 113 -2.03 6.16 8.41
N VAL A 114 -1.12 6.98 8.90
CA VAL A 114 -0.05 6.53 9.77
C VAL A 114 -0.61 6.42 11.18
N VAL A 115 -0.72 5.21 11.69
CA VAL A 115 -1.38 4.88 12.95
C VAL A 115 -0.39 4.23 13.89
N ASP A 116 -0.53 4.59 15.16
CA ASP A 116 0.16 3.96 16.28
C ASP A 116 -0.84 3.85 17.44
N LEU A 117 -0.70 2.82 18.26
CA LEU A 117 -1.59 2.51 19.37
C LEU A 117 -0.80 2.36 20.66
N GLU A 118 -1.39 2.85 21.75
CA GLU A 118 -0.98 2.40 23.09
C GLU A 118 -1.99 1.38 23.61
N MET A 119 -1.49 0.38 24.33
CA MET A 119 -2.30 -0.71 24.88
C MET A 119 -2.08 -0.86 26.39
N THR A 120 -3.08 -1.42 27.07
CA THR A 120 -2.87 -1.95 28.43
C THR A 120 -1.72 -2.96 28.37
N CYS A 121 -0.79 -2.87 29.32
CA CYS A 121 0.35 -3.78 29.39
C CYS A 121 0.75 -4.10 30.84
N THR A 122 1.52 -5.17 31.00
CA THR A 122 2.07 -5.61 32.28
C THR A 122 3.60 -5.79 32.15
N GLU A 123 4.31 -5.70 33.27
CA GLU A 123 5.75 -5.94 33.33
C GLU A 123 6.08 -7.43 33.11
N ASP A 124 5.19 -8.34 33.53
CA ASP A 124 5.32 -9.76 33.29
C ASP A 124 4.95 -10.13 31.84
N ARG A 125 5.97 -10.19 30.99
CA ARG A 125 5.83 -10.56 29.58
C ARG A 125 5.53 -12.05 29.35
N THR A 126 5.50 -12.86 30.41
CA THR A 126 5.22 -14.30 30.32
C THR A 126 3.76 -14.63 30.56
N ASP A 127 2.98 -13.68 31.06
CA ASP A 127 1.54 -13.83 31.28
C ASP A 127 0.77 -13.88 29.95
N LYS A 128 0.56 -15.11 29.46
CA LYS A 128 -0.22 -15.37 28.25
C LYS A 128 -1.71 -15.11 28.42
N GLN A 129 -2.21 -14.96 29.65
CA GLN A 129 -3.62 -14.67 29.92
C GLN A 129 -3.91 -13.16 29.88
N PHE A 130 -2.87 -12.33 29.97
CA PHE A 130 -3.00 -10.89 29.86
C PHE A 130 -3.36 -10.49 28.41
N LEU A 131 -4.65 -10.21 28.20
CA LEU A 131 -5.16 -9.73 26.92
C LEU A 131 -5.01 -8.21 26.86
N MET A 132 -4.13 -7.73 25.99
CA MET A 132 -3.98 -6.29 25.74
C MET A 132 -5.24 -5.72 25.09
N GLU A 133 -5.65 -4.54 25.55
CA GLU A 133 -6.71 -3.71 24.96
C GLU A 133 -6.11 -2.35 24.58
N THR A 134 -6.49 -1.79 23.44
CA THR A 134 -6.13 -0.41 23.07
C THR A 134 -6.65 0.60 24.09
N ILE A 135 -5.79 1.55 24.47
CA ILE A 135 -6.08 2.63 25.42
C ILE A 135 -5.80 4.04 24.85
N GLU A 136 -5.05 4.15 23.76
CA GLU A 136 -4.91 5.38 22.99
C GLU A 136 -4.79 5.03 21.49
N ILE A 137 -5.53 5.75 20.64
CA ILE A 137 -5.39 5.70 19.19
C ILE A 137 -4.79 7.02 18.72
N GLY A 138 -3.67 6.95 18.01
CA GLY A 138 -3.05 8.08 17.34
C GLY A 138 -3.01 7.87 15.85
N CYS A 139 -3.38 8.89 15.08
CA CYS A 139 -3.29 8.84 13.62
C CYS A 139 -2.84 10.18 13.04
N ALA A 140 -1.84 10.12 12.15
CA ALA A 140 -1.46 11.21 11.27
C ALA A 140 -1.90 10.88 9.84
N VAL A 141 -2.74 11.74 9.26
CA VAL A 141 -3.17 11.63 7.86
C VAL A 141 -2.20 12.41 7.00
N VAL A 142 -1.52 11.71 6.10
CA VAL A 142 -0.51 12.27 5.20
C VAL A 142 -1.07 12.32 3.79
N ASP A 143 -0.97 13.48 3.14
CA ASP A 143 -1.24 13.61 1.71
C ASP A 143 -0.13 12.89 0.93
N SER A 144 -0.48 11.90 0.13
CA SER A 144 0.52 11.06 -0.52
C SER A 144 1.27 11.80 -1.65
N ASN A 145 0.78 12.95 -2.13
CA ASN A 145 1.44 13.77 -3.16
C ASN A 145 2.59 14.56 -2.57
N ASN A 146 2.31 15.35 -1.53
CA ASN A 146 3.28 16.27 -0.95
C ASN A 146 3.94 15.74 0.32
N LEU A 147 3.50 14.57 0.81
CA LEU A 147 4.00 13.89 2.00
C LEU A 147 3.89 14.73 3.29
N LYS A 148 2.99 15.71 3.30
CA LYS A 148 2.69 16.53 4.48
C LYS A 148 1.54 15.92 5.27
N ILE A 149 1.64 16.03 6.58
CA ILE A 149 0.52 15.74 7.48
C ILE A 149 -0.53 16.83 7.29
N ILE A 150 -1.74 16.45 6.90
CA ILE A 150 -2.86 17.36 6.64
C ILE A 150 -3.92 17.33 7.74
N SER A 151 -3.94 16.27 8.55
CA SER A 151 -4.88 16.13 9.67
C SER A 151 -4.35 15.12 10.68
N THR A 152 -4.85 15.19 11.91
CA THR A 152 -4.50 14.26 12.99
C THR A 152 -5.74 13.84 13.77
N PHE A 153 -5.72 12.62 14.29
CA PHE A 153 -6.74 12.09 15.20
C PHE A 153 -6.08 11.53 16.44
N LYS A 154 -6.70 11.79 17.59
CA LYS A 154 -6.29 11.27 18.88
C LYS A 154 -7.53 10.95 19.71
N SER A 155 -7.56 9.77 20.31
CA SER A 155 -8.57 9.44 21.31
C SER A 155 -7.99 8.47 22.33
N PHE A 156 -8.30 8.70 23.60
CA PHE A 156 -8.18 7.64 24.60
C PHE A 156 -9.33 6.65 24.44
N VAL A 157 -9.12 5.42 24.94
CA VAL A 157 -10.10 4.35 24.92
C VAL A 157 -10.18 3.74 26.31
N LYS A 158 -11.41 3.58 26.81
CA LYS A 158 -11.67 2.89 28.06
C LYS A 158 -11.69 1.37 27.85
N PRO A 159 -10.72 0.61 28.41
CA PRO A 159 -10.68 -0.83 28.26
C PRO A 159 -11.80 -1.49 29.07
N SER A 160 -12.28 -2.64 28.57
CA SER A 160 -13.41 -3.37 29.13
C SER A 160 -12.98 -4.43 30.16
N LYS A 161 -11.82 -5.07 29.97
CA LYS A 161 -11.27 -6.09 30.86
C LYS A 161 -10.28 -5.49 31.86
N ASN A 162 -9.25 -4.83 31.35
CA ASN A 162 -8.15 -4.30 32.16
C ASN A 162 -8.40 -2.83 32.52
N LYS A 163 -9.49 -2.56 33.24
CA LYS A 163 -9.98 -1.20 33.58
C LYS A 163 -8.98 -0.35 34.37
N THR A 164 -8.14 -1.01 35.17
CA THR A 164 -7.11 -0.35 35.98
C THR A 164 -5.75 -0.54 35.33
N LEU A 165 -5.11 0.55 34.93
CA LEU A 165 -3.78 0.53 34.33
C LEU A 165 -2.74 0.11 35.37
N THR A 166 -1.86 -0.82 34.97
CA THR A 166 -0.71 -1.21 35.78
C THR A 166 0.24 -0.02 35.98
N PRO A 167 1.04 0.03 37.07
CA PRO A 167 2.07 1.04 37.25
C PRO A 167 3.07 1.07 36.08
N PHE A 168 3.41 -0.10 35.54
CA PHE A 168 4.26 -0.24 34.36
C PHE A 168 3.65 0.45 33.13
N CYS A 169 2.38 0.20 32.84
CA CYS A 169 1.67 0.80 31.71
C CYS A 169 1.61 2.32 31.82
N LYS A 170 1.25 2.86 33.00
CA LYS A 170 1.21 4.31 33.24
C LYS A 170 2.58 4.97 33.05
N LYS A 171 3.65 4.31 33.54
CA LYS A 171 5.02 4.81 33.39
C LYS A 171 5.51 4.75 31.94
N LEU A 172 5.17 3.68 31.22
CA LEU A 172 5.60 3.48 29.83
C LEU A 172 4.92 4.48 28.90
N THR A 173 3.60 4.62 29.01
CA THR A 173 2.76 5.39 28.07
C THR A 173 2.53 6.83 28.49
N ASN A 174 2.85 7.19 29.73
CA ASN A 174 2.51 8.49 30.33
C ASN A 174 0.97 8.78 30.33
N ILE A 175 0.15 7.73 30.26
CA ILE A 175 -1.31 7.83 30.33
C ILE A 175 -1.74 7.64 31.79
N SER A 176 -2.55 8.56 32.32
CA SER A 176 -3.06 8.47 33.67
C SER A 176 -4.32 7.59 33.75
N GLN A 177 -4.65 7.12 34.96
CA GLN A 177 -5.92 6.41 35.16
C GLN A 177 -7.13 7.33 34.93
N ASP A 178 -6.98 8.64 35.19
CA ASP A 178 -8.05 9.61 35.01
C ASP A 178 -8.38 9.84 33.53
N ASP A 179 -7.36 9.84 32.66
CA ASP A 179 -7.53 9.87 31.19
C ASP A 179 -8.42 8.72 30.72
N ILE A 180 -8.13 7.50 31.19
CA ILE A 180 -8.88 6.29 30.83
C ILE A 180 -10.28 6.25 31.46
N ASN A 181 -10.42 6.75 32.68
CA ASN A 181 -11.72 6.76 33.36
C ASN A 181 -12.74 7.65 32.63
N LYS A 182 -12.27 8.77 32.06
CA LYS A 182 -13.05 9.77 31.30
C LYS A 182 -13.22 9.42 29.82
N ALA A 183 -12.44 8.47 29.30
CA ALA A 183 -12.51 8.06 27.90
C ALA A 183 -13.81 7.33 27.57
N ASP A 184 -14.21 7.44 26.31
CA ASP A 184 -15.27 6.63 25.72
C ASP A 184 -14.81 5.16 25.57
N ASP A 185 -15.77 4.24 25.44
CA ASP A 185 -15.48 2.84 25.17
C ASP A 185 -14.94 2.60 23.74
N PHE A 186 -14.36 1.40 23.53
CA PHE A 186 -13.78 1.06 22.24
C PHE A 186 -14.79 1.13 21.09
N THR A 187 -16.05 0.75 21.31
CA THR A 187 -17.09 0.79 20.27
C THR A 187 -17.32 2.20 19.77
N THR A 188 -17.45 3.17 20.69
CA THR A 188 -17.66 4.58 20.38
C THR A 188 -16.43 5.17 19.68
N VAL A 189 -15.24 4.92 20.23
CA VAL A 189 -14.00 5.45 19.65
C VAL A 189 -13.71 4.84 18.27
N SER A 190 -13.94 3.54 18.08
CA SER A 190 -13.81 2.86 16.79
C SER A 190 -14.72 3.48 15.73
N GLN A 191 -15.99 3.73 16.07
CA GLN A 191 -16.93 4.38 15.16
C GLN A 191 -16.49 5.81 14.82
N ASN A 192 -16.06 6.59 15.82
CA ASN A 192 -15.54 7.95 15.60
C ASN A 192 -14.31 7.95 14.70
N PHE A 193 -13.40 6.98 14.89
CA PHE A 193 -12.21 6.84 14.07
C PHE A 193 -12.55 6.43 12.64
N LYS A 194 -13.47 5.47 12.44
CA LYS A 194 -13.98 5.08 11.11
C LYS A 194 -14.61 6.27 10.38
N VAL A 195 -15.43 7.08 11.07
CA VAL A 195 -16.03 8.30 10.51
C VAL A 195 -14.95 9.32 10.15
N TYR A 196 -13.96 9.53 11.02
CA TYR A 196 -12.84 10.42 10.75
C TYR A 196 -12.07 10.00 9.49
N LEU A 197 -11.68 8.72 9.36
CA LEU A 197 -10.97 8.21 8.19
C LEU A 197 -11.80 8.33 6.91
N SER A 198 -13.13 8.20 6.99
CA SER A 198 -14.02 8.30 5.82
C SER A 198 -14.03 9.67 5.13
N GLN A 199 -13.56 10.73 5.82
CA GLN A 199 -13.36 12.05 5.23
C GLN A 199 -12.24 12.06 4.18
N PHE A 200 -11.32 11.09 4.27
CA PHE A 200 -10.14 10.95 3.41
C PHE A 200 -10.32 9.71 2.53
N GLN A 201 -10.93 9.88 1.35
CA GLN A 201 -11.19 8.75 0.45
C GLN A 201 -9.89 8.12 -0.05
N ASN A 202 -9.87 6.80 -0.24
CA ASN A 202 -8.76 6.05 -0.82
C ASN A 202 -7.44 6.17 -0.01
N GLY A 203 -7.50 5.80 1.27
CA GLY A 203 -6.35 5.76 2.17
C GLY A 203 -5.71 4.38 2.33
N LEU A 204 -4.42 4.36 2.67
CA LEU A 204 -3.64 3.18 3.04
C LEU A 204 -3.29 3.22 4.52
N PHE A 205 -3.62 2.18 5.27
CA PHE A 205 -3.19 2.06 6.66
C PHE A 205 -1.68 1.80 6.73
N MET A 206 -0.97 2.55 7.56
CA MET A 206 0.45 2.38 7.77
C MET A 206 0.74 2.37 9.27
N ALA A 207 1.59 1.46 9.71
CA ALA A 207 2.12 1.46 11.06
C ALA A 207 3.62 1.20 11.03
N TRP A 208 4.33 1.59 12.08
CA TRP A 208 5.75 1.24 12.19
C TRP A 208 5.92 -0.28 12.27
N GLY A 209 5.07 -0.98 13.03
CA GLY A 209 5.11 -2.44 13.21
C GLY A 209 4.00 -3.21 12.50
N SER A 210 3.88 -4.51 12.80
CA SER A 210 2.80 -5.41 12.34
C SER A 210 1.82 -5.78 13.46
N GLY A 211 1.71 -4.91 14.47
CA GLY A 211 0.91 -5.14 15.67
C GLY A 211 -0.40 -4.37 15.67
N ASP A 212 -0.36 -3.10 15.24
CA ASP A 212 -1.47 -2.14 15.42
C ASP A 212 -2.75 -2.55 14.67
N ASP A 213 -2.61 -3.01 13.43
CA ASP A 213 -3.74 -3.48 12.63
C ASP A 213 -4.41 -4.71 13.24
N LYS A 214 -3.60 -5.62 13.80
CA LYS A 214 -4.08 -6.83 14.46
C LYS A 214 -4.73 -6.50 15.80
N GLN A 215 -4.18 -5.54 16.54
CA GLN A 215 -4.73 -5.11 17.82
C GLN A 215 -6.11 -4.49 17.63
N LEU A 216 -6.30 -3.58 16.65
CA LEU A 216 -7.62 -3.03 16.32
C LEU A 216 -8.63 -4.11 15.94
N LYS A 217 -8.21 -5.12 15.17
CA LYS A 217 -9.06 -6.28 14.82
C LYS A 217 -9.40 -7.13 16.04
N GLN A 218 -8.46 -7.32 16.96
CA GLN A 218 -8.68 -8.07 18.20
C GLN A 218 -9.67 -7.35 19.12
N ASP A 219 -9.51 -6.03 19.30
CA ASP A 219 -10.41 -5.23 20.13
C ASP A 219 -11.80 -5.11 19.51
N ALA A 220 -11.90 -5.02 18.18
CA ALA A 220 -13.17 -5.08 17.47
C ALA A 220 -13.88 -6.41 17.69
N LYS A 221 -13.15 -7.53 17.60
CA LYS A 221 -13.68 -8.86 17.92
C LYS A 221 -14.12 -8.97 19.39
N LEU A 222 -13.35 -8.41 20.32
CA LEU A 222 -13.68 -8.41 21.75
C LEU A 222 -15.00 -7.66 22.03
N ASN A 223 -15.25 -6.58 21.29
CA ASN A 223 -16.43 -5.74 21.42
C ASN A 223 -17.56 -6.12 20.45
N THR A 224 -17.42 -7.21 19.70
CA THR A 224 -18.42 -7.71 18.74
C THR A 224 -18.80 -6.67 17.68
N ILE A 225 -17.82 -5.93 17.17
CA ILE A 225 -17.97 -4.96 16.08
C ILE A 225 -16.97 -5.23 14.95
N ASP A 226 -17.21 -4.64 13.78
CA ASP A 226 -16.23 -4.62 12.70
C ASP A 226 -15.03 -3.73 13.06
N SER A 227 -13.85 -4.09 12.56
CA SER A 227 -12.66 -3.25 12.73
C SER A 227 -12.83 -1.89 12.03
N PRO A 228 -12.35 -0.78 12.62
CA PRO A 228 -12.40 0.53 11.96
C PRO A 228 -11.57 0.57 10.67
N ILE A 229 -10.71 -0.43 10.45
CA ILE A 229 -9.82 -0.56 9.30
C ILE A 229 -10.10 -1.81 8.45
N GLU A 230 -11.25 -2.47 8.62
CA GLU A 230 -11.56 -3.78 8.00
C GLU A 230 -11.30 -3.83 6.48
N ASN A 231 -11.59 -2.73 5.77
CA ASN A 231 -11.50 -2.65 4.31
C ASN A 231 -10.30 -1.85 3.80
N LEU A 232 -9.30 -1.62 4.66
CA LEU A 232 -8.08 -0.91 4.29
C LEU A 232 -6.95 -1.90 4.02
N ASP A 233 -6.24 -1.69 2.91
CA ASP A 233 -4.91 -2.27 2.76
C ASP A 233 -4.01 -1.75 3.89
N ASN A 234 -2.99 -2.52 4.27
CA ASN A 234 -2.02 -2.12 5.29
C ASN A 234 -0.57 -2.20 4.78
N LEU A 235 0.31 -1.44 5.42
CA LEU A 235 1.75 -1.46 5.16
C LEU A 235 2.54 -1.35 6.46
N ASN A 236 3.49 -2.28 6.65
CA ASN A 236 4.47 -2.24 7.72
C ASN A 236 5.69 -1.40 7.29
N LEU A 237 5.80 -0.20 7.86
CA LEU A 237 6.84 0.76 7.50
C LEU A 237 8.23 0.33 7.99
N LYS A 238 8.37 -0.42 9.08
CA LYS A 238 9.67 -0.93 9.54
C LYS A 238 10.28 -1.93 8.56
N THR A 239 9.47 -2.85 8.03
CA THR A 239 9.94 -3.78 6.99
C THR A 239 10.34 -3.02 5.74
N PHE A 240 9.53 -2.04 5.35
CA PHE A 240 9.80 -1.22 4.18
C PHE A 240 11.08 -0.39 4.33
N PHE A 241 11.25 0.26 5.47
CA PHE A 241 12.45 1.01 5.84
C PHE A 241 13.71 0.13 5.82
N LYS A 242 13.62 -1.10 6.35
CA LYS A 242 14.73 -2.06 6.25
C LYS A 242 15.05 -2.40 4.79
N ASN A 243 14.03 -2.72 3.99
CA ASN A 243 14.21 -3.18 2.62
C ASN A 243 14.74 -2.08 1.68
N LEU A 244 14.53 -0.80 1.99
CA LEU A 244 15.19 0.32 1.30
C LEU A 244 16.69 0.46 1.61
N GLY A 245 17.28 -0.46 2.38
CA GLY A 245 18.71 -0.44 2.69
C GLY A 245 19.12 0.62 3.72
N PHE A 246 18.20 1.06 4.59
CA PHE A 246 18.60 1.78 5.80
C PHE A 246 19.31 0.81 6.76
N SER A 247 20.52 1.15 7.22
CA SER A 247 21.40 0.25 7.96
C SER A 247 21.37 0.51 9.48
N GLY A 248 21.44 -0.55 10.29
CA GLY A 248 21.51 -0.46 11.75
C GLY A 248 21.11 -1.75 12.48
N LYS A 249 21.63 -1.96 13.70
CA LYS A 249 21.21 -3.08 14.57
C LYS A 249 19.87 -2.76 15.24
N GLY A 250 18.80 -3.34 14.71
CA GLY A 250 17.42 -3.24 15.22
C GLY A 250 16.74 -1.93 14.83
N PHE A 251 15.54 -2.02 14.24
CA PHE A 251 14.78 -0.88 13.70
C PHE A 251 13.63 -0.47 14.63
N GLY A 252 13.97 0.05 15.82
CA GLY A 252 12.99 0.78 16.64
C GLY A 252 12.75 2.17 16.07
N LEU A 253 11.59 2.77 16.32
CA LEU A 253 11.21 4.08 15.75
C LEU A 253 12.25 5.16 16.06
N LYS A 254 12.68 5.29 17.32
CA LYS A 254 13.77 6.20 17.74
C LYS A 254 15.04 6.07 16.89
N LYS A 255 15.45 4.83 16.60
CA LYS A 255 16.64 4.58 15.78
C LYS A 255 16.42 4.97 14.34
N ALA A 256 15.23 4.73 13.78
CA ALA A 256 14.90 5.14 12.42
C ALA A 256 14.90 6.66 12.25
N LEU A 257 14.34 7.40 13.23
CA LEU A 257 14.40 8.87 13.27
C LEU A 257 15.85 9.37 13.28
N ASN A 258 16.69 8.81 14.17
CA ASN A 258 18.09 9.17 14.24
C ASN A 258 18.86 8.89 12.93
N ILE A 259 18.54 7.77 12.24
CA ILE A 259 19.17 7.43 10.95
C ILE A 259 18.89 8.50 9.89
N VAL A 260 17.70 9.13 9.93
CA VAL A 260 17.32 10.20 8.99
C VAL A 260 17.56 11.60 9.54
N GLY A 261 18.23 11.73 10.69
CA GLY A 261 18.56 13.03 11.30
C GLY A 261 17.37 13.76 11.93
N LEU A 262 16.31 13.05 12.32
CA LEU A 262 15.14 13.62 12.98
C LEU A 262 15.18 13.36 14.49
N GLU A 263 14.78 14.37 15.27
CA GLU A 263 14.58 14.22 16.70
C GLU A 263 13.27 13.51 17.01
N GLN A 264 13.29 12.66 18.04
CA GLN A 264 12.08 12.04 18.58
C GLN A 264 11.33 13.05 19.44
N GLY A 265 10.02 13.21 19.18
CA GLY A 265 9.11 13.89 20.10
C GLY A 265 8.87 13.10 21.40
N GLU A 266 7.71 13.31 22.03
CA GLU A 266 7.31 12.49 23.19
C GLU A 266 7.19 11.02 22.76
N ALA A 267 7.93 10.12 23.39
CA ALA A 267 7.89 8.70 23.09
C ALA A 267 6.72 8.02 23.83
N HIS A 268 6.18 6.94 23.27
CA HIS A 268 5.12 6.13 23.88
C HIS A 268 3.82 6.90 24.10
N ARG A 269 3.52 7.75 23.11
CA ARG A 269 2.24 8.43 22.97
C ARG A 269 1.78 8.20 21.56
N ALA A 270 0.60 7.59 21.41
CA ALA A 270 0.13 7.07 20.13
C ALA A 270 0.19 8.14 19.02
N LEU A 271 -0.33 9.36 19.28
CA LEU A 271 -0.31 10.41 18.27
C LEU A 271 1.12 10.91 17.96
N SER A 272 1.97 11.03 18.99
CA SER A 272 3.35 11.50 18.80
C SER A 272 4.15 10.50 17.96
N ASP A 273 4.03 9.20 18.25
CA ASP A 273 4.72 8.15 17.51
C ASP A 273 4.13 7.94 16.11
N ALA A 274 2.83 8.15 15.90
CA ALA A 274 2.23 8.24 14.57
C ALA A 274 2.81 9.41 13.74
N ILE A 275 2.93 10.61 14.33
CA ILE A 275 3.53 11.79 13.68
C ILE A 275 5.02 11.54 13.38
N ASN A 276 5.76 10.99 14.33
CA ASN A 276 7.18 10.66 14.14
C ASN A 276 7.36 9.64 13.02
N THR A 277 6.52 8.61 12.98
CA THR A 277 6.50 7.62 11.90
C THR A 277 6.18 8.28 10.55
N ALA A 278 5.21 9.19 10.50
CA ALA A 278 4.86 9.91 9.27
C ALA A 278 6.01 10.78 8.74
N LYS A 279 6.82 11.39 9.63
CA LYS A 279 8.00 12.18 9.26
C LYS A 279 9.11 11.36 8.58
N LEU A 280 9.09 10.03 8.70
CA LEU A 280 10.04 9.16 7.97
C LEU A 280 9.71 9.05 6.48
N LEU A 281 8.45 9.27 6.09
CA LEU A 281 7.99 9.03 4.72
C LEU A 281 8.78 9.84 3.66
N PRO A 282 9.05 11.15 3.82
CA PRO A 282 9.87 11.90 2.86
C PRO A 282 11.24 11.27 2.63
N ALA A 283 11.98 10.93 3.69
CA ALA A 283 13.29 10.30 3.58
C ALA A 283 13.22 8.90 2.96
N MET A 284 12.14 8.14 3.21
CA MET A 284 11.90 6.85 2.57
C MET A 284 11.63 6.99 1.07
N PHE A 285 10.85 8.00 0.65
CA PHE A 285 10.60 8.28 -0.76
C PHE A 285 11.86 8.78 -1.47
N GLU A 286 12.59 9.72 -0.88
CA GLU A 286 13.88 10.20 -1.41
C GLU A 286 14.87 9.04 -1.60
N LYS A 287 14.97 8.15 -0.61
CA LYS A 287 15.84 6.98 -0.74
C LYS A 287 15.34 5.97 -1.78
N ALA A 288 14.03 5.82 -1.93
CA ALA A 288 13.46 4.96 -2.96
C ALA A 288 13.75 5.47 -4.37
N GLU A 289 13.76 6.80 -4.59
CA GLU A 289 14.08 7.42 -5.89
C GLU A 289 15.49 7.06 -6.37
N ILE A 290 16.46 6.92 -5.46
CA ILE A 290 17.84 6.54 -5.79
C ILE A 290 17.91 5.18 -6.52
N PHE A 291 16.98 4.26 -6.24
CA PHE A 291 16.97 2.94 -6.86
C PHE A 291 16.28 2.93 -8.22
N LEU A 292 15.44 3.91 -8.52
CA LEU A 292 14.72 3.97 -9.78
C LEU A 292 15.61 4.65 -10.84
N ASP A 293 15.51 4.18 -12.08
CA ASP A 293 16.06 4.95 -13.20
C ASP A 293 15.17 6.17 -13.48
N GLU A 294 15.69 7.09 -14.29
CA GLU A 294 14.99 8.35 -14.63
C GLU A 294 13.65 8.07 -15.33
N SER A 295 13.57 7.01 -16.15
CA SER A 295 12.35 6.64 -16.88
C SER A 295 11.28 6.06 -15.96
N ASP A 296 11.66 5.19 -15.02
CA ASP A 296 10.78 4.60 -14.01
C ASP A 296 10.28 5.71 -13.07
N SER A 297 11.15 6.62 -12.62
CA SER A 297 10.79 7.75 -11.76
C SER A 297 9.78 8.67 -12.43
N LEU A 298 10.05 9.08 -13.69
CA LEU A 298 9.13 9.90 -14.48
C LEU A 298 7.81 9.19 -14.72
N LYS A 299 7.82 7.88 -15.01
CA LYS A 299 6.61 7.08 -15.19
C LYS A 299 5.75 7.08 -13.94
N TYR A 300 6.32 6.83 -12.76
CA TYR A 300 5.53 6.82 -11.52
C TYR A 300 4.98 8.20 -11.17
N LEU A 301 5.77 9.27 -11.31
CA LEU A 301 5.30 10.63 -11.08
C LEU A 301 4.17 11.02 -12.05
N ASN A 302 4.29 10.61 -13.32
CA ASN A 302 3.27 10.90 -14.33
C ASN A 302 1.98 10.13 -14.06
N THR A 303 2.03 8.82 -13.79
CA THR A 303 0.84 8.00 -13.50
C THR A 303 0.02 8.55 -12.33
N LYS A 304 0.67 9.05 -11.28
CA LYS A 304 -0.07 9.63 -10.15
C LYS A 304 -0.78 10.93 -10.50
N THR A 305 -0.07 11.79 -11.22
CA THR A 305 -0.59 13.07 -11.70
C THR A 305 -1.79 12.82 -12.61
N ILE A 306 -1.69 11.86 -13.52
CA ILE A 306 -2.76 11.39 -14.39
C ILE A 306 -3.95 10.88 -13.56
N ASN A 307 -3.77 9.93 -12.64
CA ASN A 307 -4.87 9.41 -11.81
C ASN A 307 -5.62 10.51 -11.05
N SER A 308 -4.88 11.47 -10.48
CA SER A 308 -5.45 12.60 -9.76
C SER A 308 -6.25 13.52 -10.68
N LYS A 309 -5.71 13.84 -11.86
CA LYS A 309 -6.39 14.61 -12.91
C LYS A 309 -7.65 13.90 -13.43
N GLY A 310 -7.62 12.58 -13.59
CA GLY A 310 -8.80 11.78 -14.00
C GLY A 310 -9.94 11.81 -12.98
N ARG A 311 -9.61 11.75 -11.68
CA ARG A 311 -10.61 11.90 -10.60
C ARG A 311 -11.23 13.29 -10.60
N LEU A 312 -10.41 14.34 -10.74
CA LEU A 312 -10.87 15.72 -10.85
C LEU A 312 -11.79 15.90 -12.06
N LEU A 313 -11.36 15.44 -13.24
CA LEU A 313 -12.14 15.51 -14.47
C LEU A 313 -13.49 14.81 -14.32
N THR A 314 -13.51 13.62 -13.74
CA THR A 314 -14.75 12.87 -13.44
C THR A 314 -15.68 13.66 -12.52
N PHE A 315 -15.14 14.30 -11.49
CA PHE A 315 -15.93 15.09 -10.54
C PHE A 315 -16.57 16.32 -11.20
N ILE A 316 -15.77 17.09 -11.95
CA ILE A 316 -16.22 18.28 -12.67
C ILE A 316 -17.32 17.92 -13.67
N LEU A 317 -17.11 16.91 -14.51
CA LEU A 317 -18.07 16.52 -15.56
C LEU A 317 -19.35 15.85 -15.02
N ARG A 318 -19.39 15.42 -13.75
CA ARG A 318 -20.59 14.78 -13.17
C ARG A 318 -21.36 15.65 -12.19
N HIS A 319 -20.66 16.54 -11.50
CA HIS A 319 -21.18 17.14 -10.27
C HIS A 319 -21.04 18.65 -10.23
N LYS A 320 -19.92 19.21 -10.71
CA LYS A 320 -19.61 20.64 -10.56
C LYS A 320 -18.89 21.24 -11.78
N PRO A 321 -19.52 21.30 -12.96
CA PRO A 321 -18.92 21.89 -14.16
C PRO A 321 -18.58 23.39 -13.95
N GLU A 322 -19.31 24.08 -13.08
CA GLU A 322 -19.09 25.49 -12.72
C GLU A 322 -17.74 25.73 -12.03
N ASP A 323 -17.17 24.75 -11.33
CA ASP A 323 -15.83 24.85 -10.71
C ASP A 323 -14.73 24.97 -11.78
N ALA A 324 -15.01 24.51 -13.01
CA ALA A 324 -14.19 24.71 -14.20
C ALA A 324 -14.77 25.76 -15.16
N GLY A 325 -15.73 26.58 -14.72
CA GLY A 325 -16.31 27.65 -15.54
C GLY A 325 -16.90 27.18 -16.87
N VAL A 326 -17.44 25.95 -16.91
CA VAL A 326 -18.14 25.40 -18.07
C VAL A 326 -19.58 25.02 -17.69
N THR A 327 -20.41 24.85 -18.70
CA THR A 327 -21.76 24.29 -18.56
C THR A 327 -21.86 23.05 -19.41
N LEU A 328 -22.56 22.03 -18.92
CA LEU A 328 -22.90 20.86 -19.72
C LEU A 328 -24.24 21.10 -20.43
N ASN A 329 -24.39 20.62 -21.65
CA ASN A 329 -25.70 20.51 -22.28
C ASN A 329 -26.54 19.37 -21.65
N ASP A 330 -27.76 19.18 -22.14
CA ASP A 330 -28.67 18.14 -21.65
C ASP A 330 -28.12 16.73 -21.87
N GLN A 331 -27.29 16.50 -22.89
CA GLN A 331 -26.61 15.23 -23.14
C GLN A 331 -25.25 15.09 -22.42
N GLY A 332 -24.90 16.05 -21.55
CA GLY A 332 -23.70 16.03 -20.70
C GLY A 332 -22.42 16.52 -21.38
N TRP A 333 -22.49 17.04 -22.62
CA TRP A 333 -21.33 17.55 -23.34
C TRP A 333 -20.93 18.95 -22.90
N CYS A 334 -19.64 19.22 -22.88
CA CYS A 334 -19.08 20.58 -22.83
C CYS A 334 -17.83 20.72 -23.69
N ASP A 335 -17.55 21.96 -24.10
CA ASP A 335 -16.35 22.31 -24.84
C ASP A 335 -15.06 22.06 -24.02
N ILE A 336 -14.10 21.38 -24.65
CA ILE A 336 -12.80 21.03 -24.07
C ILE A 336 -11.94 22.27 -23.84
N GLU A 337 -11.92 23.23 -24.77
CA GLU A 337 -11.08 24.41 -24.65
C GLU A 337 -11.35 25.25 -23.38
N PRO A 338 -12.59 25.69 -23.09
CA PRO A 338 -12.89 26.41 -21.86
C PRO A 338 -12.70 25.54 -20.61
N LEU A 339 -13.02 24.24 -20.68
CA LEU A 339 -12.77 23.29 -19.59
C LEU A 339 -11.29 23.30 -19.18
N LEU A 340 -10.38 23.07 -20.14
CA LEU A 340 -8.92 23.04 -19.87
C LEU A 340 -8.36 24.43 -19.52
N LYS A 341 -8.95 25.51 -20.05
CA LYS A 341 -8.53 26.89 -19.74
C LYS A 341 -8.80 27.24 -18.28
N ASN A 342 -9.93 26.81 -17.74
CA ASN A 342 -10.45 27.25 -16.45
C ASN A 342 -10.16 26.29 -15.29
N LEU A 343 -9.77 25.04 -15.56
CA LEU A 343 -9.24 24.07 -14.57
C LEU A 343 -7.93 24.52 -13.87
N LYS A 344 -7.58 25.81 -13.89
CA LYS A 344 -6.27 26.39 -13.54
C LYS A 344 -6.14 26.97 -12.13
N LYS A 345 -7.13 26.87 -11.24
CA LYS A 345 -6.98 27.40 -9.86
C LYS A 345 -6.16 26.44 -8.97
N GLY A 346 -4.88 26.28 -9.33
CA GLY A 346 -3.85 25.49 -8.64
C GLY A 346 -2.88 24.86 -9.65
N GLN A 347 -1.57 25.17 -9.58
CA GLN A 347 -0.56 24.72 -10.55
C GLN A 347 -0.50 23.19 -10.76
N GLN A 348 -0.92 22.40 -9.77
CA GLN A 348 -0.85 20.93 -9.79
C GLN A 348 -2.00 20.25 -10.57
N ASN A 349 -3.09 20.97 -10.87
CA ASN A 349 -4.31 20.39 -11.46
C ASN A 349 -4.56 20.80 -12.92
N LYS A 350 -3.63 21.51 -13.55
CA LYS A 350 -3.76 21.88 -14.96
C LYS A 350 -3.68 20.62 -15.83
N ILE A 351 -4.72 20.37 -16.63
CA ILE A 351 -4.77 19.27 -17.60
C ILE A 351 -4.43 19.86 -18.98
N THR A 352 -3.45 19.29 -19.67
CA THR A 352 -3.17 19.61 -21.08
C THR A 352 -4.07 18.81 -22.01
N LEU A 353 -4.17 19.21 -23.27
CA LEU A 353 -4.98 18.47 -24.25
C LEU A 353 -4.48 17.03 -24.45
N ASN A 354 -3.17 16.81 -24.48
CA ASN A 354 -2.59 15.47 -24.59
C ASN A 354 -2.88 14.61 -23.37
N GLU A 355 -2.75 15.18 -22.16
CA GLU A 355 -3.11 14.48 -20.93
C GLU A 355 -4.60 14.15 -20.87
N LEU A 356 -5.47 15.01 -21.40
CA LEU A 356 -6.90 14.71 -21.52
C LEU A 356 -7.14 13.48 -22.40
N PHE A 357 -6.51 13.41 -23.57
CA PHE A 357 -6.63 12.24 -24.44
C PHE A 357 -6.07 10.98 -23.77
N GLU A 358 -4.91 11.07 -23.13
CA GLU A 358 -4.31 9.96 -22.37
C GLU A 358 -5.24 9.47 -21.25
N LEU A 359 -5.90 10.39 -20.54
CA LEU A 359 -6.87 10.07 -19.50
C LEU A 359 -8.10 9.33 -20.04
N VAL A 360 -8.60 9.74 -21.20
CA VAL A 360 -9.76 9.11 -21.84
C VAL A 360 -9.39 7.74 -22.40
N GLU A 361 -8.22 7.61 -23.02
CA GLU A 361 -7.74 6.36 -23.60
C GLU A 361 -7.45 5.28 -22.53
N ASN A 362 -6.87 5.68 -21.39
CA ASN A 362 -6.51 4.77 -20.30
C ASN A 362 -7.61 4.60 -19.24
N ASP A 363 -8.84 5.03 -19.51
CA ASP A 363 -9.95 4.86 -18.58
C ASP A 363 -10.52 3.43 -18.65
N ASP A 364 -10.09 2.58 -17.71
CA ASP A 364 -10.56 1.19 -17.55
C ASP A 364 -12.09 1.05 -17.42
N GLU A 365 -12.80 2.09 -16.97
CA GLU A 365 -14.26 2.08 -16.85
C GLU A 365 -14.97 2.75 -18.04
N SER A 366 -14.20 3.21 -19.04
CA SER A 366 -14.66 3.90 -20.25
C SER A 366 -15.74 4.93 -19.92
N ARG A 367 -15.48 5.80 -18.94
CA ARG A 367 -16.43 6.77 -18.38
C ARG A 367 -16.58 7.98 -19.28
N PHE A 368 -15.57 8.29 -20.07
CA PHE A 368 -15.50 9.49 -20.91
C PHE A 368 -15.78 9.18 -22.37
N GLN A 369 -16.32 10.18 -23.06
CA GLN A 369 -16.45 10.18 -24.51
C GLN A 369 -16.05 11.57 -25.03
N ILE A 370 -15.28 11.58 -26.11
CA ILE A 370 -14.91 12.78 -26.85
C ILE A 370 -15.73 12.82 -28.13
N SER A 371 -16.19 14.01 -28.53
CA SER A 371 -16.95 14.19 -29.76
C SER A 371 -16.12 13.82 -30.99
N PRO A 372 -16.72 13.41 -32.12
CA PRO A 372 -15.98 13.02 -33.32
C PRO A 372 -15.04 14.11 -33.87
N ASP A 373 -15.36 15.39 -33.65
CA ASP A 373 -14.53 16.52 -34.05
C ASP A 373 -13.46 16.91 -33.00
N GLY A 374 -13.40 16.19 -31.88
CA GLY A 374 -12.42 16.37 -30.82
C GLY A 374 -12.61 17.62 -29.97
N LYS A 375 -13.77 18.30 -30.05
CA LYS A 375 -14.00 19.59 -29.37
C LYS A 375 -14.75 19.50 -28.06
N GLU A 376 -15.59 18.49 -27.87
CA GLU A 376 -16.40 18.32 -26.69
C GLU A 376 -16.06 17.02 -25.96
N ILE A 377 -16.28 17.02 -24.64
CA ILE A 377 -16.15 15.84 -23.79
C ILE A 377 -17.39 15.70 -22.91
N ARG A 378 -17.77 14.45 -22.61
CA ARG A 378 -18.78 14.14 -21.60
C ARG A 378 -18.42 12.91 -20.77
N CYS A 379 -19.08 12.75 -19.63
CA CYS A 379 -19.20 11.44 -18.99
C CYS A 379 -20.41 10.67 -19.56
N LEU A 380 -20.32 9.35 -19.67
CA LEU A 380 -21.41 8.50 -20.18
C LEU A 380 -22.49 8.17 -19.15
N GLN A 381 -22.20 8.36 -17.86
CA GLN A 381 -23.12 8.13 -16.75
C GLN A 381 -22.63 8.81 -15.47
N GLY A 382 -23.48 8.86 -14.44
CA GLY A 382 -23.08 9.17 -13.06
C GLY A 382 -23.29 10.62 -12.62
N HIS A 383 -23.97 11.41 -13.44
CA HIS A 383 -24.30 12.81 -13.16
C HIS A 383 -25.23 12.95 -11.95
N SER A 384 -25.07 14.06 -11.23
CA SER A 384 -26.03 14.56 -10.21
C SER A 384 -26.77 15.83 -10.66
N LEU A 385 -26.46 16.33 -11.85
CA LEU A 385 -27.04 17.55 -12.41
C LEU A 385 -28.42 17.21 -13.01
N SER A 386 -29.47 17.79 -12.46
CA SER A 386 -30.86 17.45 -12.84
C SER A 386 -31.22 17.82 -14.29
N TYR A 387 -30.49 18.76 -14.89
CA TYR A 387 -30.68 19.17 -16.28
C TYR A 387 -29.96 18.26 -17.28
N VAL A 388 -29.04 17.41 -16.84
CA VAL A 388 -28.36 16.42 -17.71
C VAL A 388 -29.21 15.15 -17.81
N LYS A 389 -29.76 14.92 -18.99
CA LYS A 389 -30.67 13.83 -19.38
C LYS A 389 -30.07 13.05 -20.56
N ILE A 390 -29.06 12.25 -20.27
CA ILE A 390 -28.49 11.34 -21.28
C ILE A 390 -29.53 10.31 -21.69
N ASP A 391 -29.75 10.17 -22.99
CA ASP A 391 -30.62 9.13 -23.53
C ASP A 391 -29.94 7.77 -23.42
N PHE A 392 -30.57 6.87 -22.67
CA PHE A 392 -30.09 5.50 -22.49
C PHE A 392 -30.99 4.50 -23.19
N VAL A 393 -30.37 3.43 -23.71
CA VAL A 393 -31.12 2.33 -24.32
C VAL A 393 -31.85 1.56 -23.22
N THR A 394 -33.17 1.41 -23.35
CA THR A 394 -33.95 0.54 -22.46
C THR A 394 -33.64 -0.92 -22.79
N VAL A 395 -33.30 -1.70 -21.77
CA VAL A 395 -32.95 -3.12 -21.88
C VAL A 395 -33.82 -3.96 -20.95
N LYS A 396 -33.97 -5.24 -21.26
CA LYS A 396 -34.68 -6.22 -20.42
C LYS A 396 -33.73 -7.39 -20.06
N PRO A 397 -32.85 -7.23 -19.06
CA PRO A 397 -31.90 -8.28 -18.69
C PRO A 397 -32.65 -9.52 -18.17
N GLU A 398 -32.34 -10.70 -18.72
CA GLU A 398 -32.93 -11.98 -18.28
C GLU A 398 -32.14 -12.63 -17.11
N PHE A 399 -31.12 -11.95 -16.62
CA PHE A 399 -30.27 -12.37 -15.50
C PHE A 399 -30.31 -11.32 -14.39
N ASN A 400 -30.04 -11.77 -13.16
CA ASN A 400 -30.00 -10.87 -12.00
C ASN A 400 -28.85 -9.87 -12.13
N LEU A 401 -29.12 -8.65 -11.69
CA LEU A 401 -28.10 -7.63 -11.49
C LEU A 401 -27.75 -7.54 -10.00
N PHE A 402 -26.70 -6.79 -9.70
CA PHE A 402 -26.17 -6.60 -8.36
C PHE A 402 -25.96 -5.12 -8.08
N HIS A 403 -26.19 -4.75 -6.82
CA HIS A 403 -25.85 -3.46 -6.27
C HIS A 403 -24.91 -3.65 -5.09
N GLY A 404 -23.74 -3.00 -5.15
CA GLY A 404 -22.80 -2.96 -4.03
C GLY A 404 -23.08 -1.77 -3.14
N THR A 405 -23.27 -2.00 -1.85
CA THR A 405 -23.41 -0.96 -0.82
C THR A 405 -22.53 -1.31 0.39
N SER A 406 -22.49 -0.45 1.40
CA SER A 406 -21.85 -0.76 2.69
C SER A 406 -22.85 -1.28 3.73
N ASP A 407 -22.33 -1.86 4.80
CA ASP A 407 -22.98 -2.17 6.08
C ASP A 407 -23.81 -1.01 6.66
N VAL A 408 -23.36 0.23 6.41
CA VAL A 408 -24.10 1.43 6.78
C VAL A 408 -25.21 1.72 5.75
N GLY A 409 -24.90 1.65 4.45
CA GLY A 409 -25.85 1.95 3.38
C GLY A 409 -27.04 1.00 3.32
N ILE A 410 -26.84 -0.28 3.63
CA ILE A 410 -27.93 -1.28 3.63
C ILE A 410 -29.04 -0.93 4.65
N LYS A 411 -28.69 -0.35 5.80
CA LYS A 411 -29.68 0.07 6.81
C LYS A 411 -30.63 1.14 6.24
N GLY A 412 -30.09 2.10 5.49
CA GLY A 412 -30.88 3.12 4.81
C GLY A 412 -31.79 2.51 3.74
N ILE A 413 -31.26 1.62 2.91
CA ILE A 413 -32.01 0.93 1.84
C ILE A 413 -33.18 0.10 2.42
N MET A 414 -32.95 -0.61 3.52
CA MET A 414 -33.96 -1.41 4.20
C MET A 414 -35.04 -0.52 4.83
N ASN A 415 -34.65 0.57 5.49
CA ASN A 415 -35.58 1.54 6.07
C ASN A 415 -36.45 2.21 4.99
N ASP A 416 -35.83 2.61 3.88
CA ASP A 416 -36.50 3.24 2.74
C ASP A 416 -37.36 2.25 1.92
N LYS A 417 -37.19 0.94 2.16
CA LYS A 417 -37.76 -0.13 1.34
C LYS A 417 -37.47 0.05 -0.16
N SER A 418 -36.34 0.67 -0.49
CA SER A 418 -35.93 0.92 -1.86
C SER A 418 -34.45 1.26 -1.97
N ILE A 419 -33.79 0.77 -3.02
CA ILE A 419 -32.50 1.32 -3.48
C ILE A 419 -32.82 2.60 -4.25
N LYS A 420 -32.43 3.76 -3.69
CA LYS A 420 -32.60 5.08 -4.30
C LYS A 420 -31.34 5.51 -5.02
N ARG A 421 -31.49 6.39 -6.01
CA ARG A 421 -30.39 7.03 -6.75
C ARG A 421 -29.53 7.99 -5.92
N MET A 422 -29.97 8.32 -4.70
CA MET A 422 -29.35 9.34 -3.83
C MET A 422 -29.19 10.67 -4.57
N SER A 423 -27.99 11.26 -4.57
CA SER A 423 -27.71 12.51 -5.29
C SER A 423 -27.56 12.33 -6.81
N ARG A 424 -27.48 11.10 -7.33
CA ARG A 424 -27.28 10.83 -8.77
C ARG A 424 -28.60 10.82 -9.51
N ASN A 425 -28.55 10.88 -10.84
CA ASN A 425 -29.75 10.80 -11.70
C ASN A 425 -30.35 9.38 -11.76
N PHE A 426 -29.55 8.33 -11.55
CA PHE A 426 -29.99 6.93 -11.59
C PHE A 426 -29.26 6.06 -10.55
N VAL A 427 -29.92 4.99 -10.12
CA VAL A 427 -29.28 3.85 -9.44
C VAL A 427 -28.40 3.12 -10.43
N GLN A 428 -27.18 2.75 -10.01
CA GLN A 428 -26.24 1.99 -10.82
C GLN A 428 -26.20 0.54 -10.37
N LEU A 429 -26.29 -0.36 -11.35
CA LEU A 429 -26.30 -1.80 -11.19
C LEU A 429 -25.18 -2.42 -12.04
N THR A 430 -24.74 -3.62 -11.65
CA THR A 430 -23.70 -4.38 -12.34
C THR A 430 -24.13 -5.84 -12.48
N ASP A 431 -23.75 -6.50 -13.56
CA ASP A 431 -23.91 -7.94 -13.77
C ASP A 431 -22.78 -8.76 -13.12
N ASP A 432 -21.65 -8.11 -12.79
CA ASP A 432 -20.54 -8.72 -12.07
C ASP A 432 -20.62 -8.52 -10.55
N ILE A 433 -20.75 -9.63 -9.81
CA ILE A 433 -20.75 -9.66 -8.34
C ILE A 433 -19.44 -9.16 -7.72
N ARG A 434 -18.29 -9.38 -8.37
CA ARG A 434 -16.98 -8.90 -7.88
C ARG A 434 -16.91 -7.38 -7.98
N LYS A 435 -17.43 -6.82 -9.07
CA LYS A 435 -17.58 -5.37 -9.24
C LYS A 435 -18.52 -4.78 -8.20
N ALA A 436 -19.63 -5.45 -7.86
CA ALA A 436 -20.51 -5.04 -6.77
C ALA A 436 -19.78 -5.02 -5.41
N LYS A 437 -19.02 -6.08 -5.07
CA LYS A 437 -18.19 -6.12 -3.85
C LYS A 437 -17.23 -4.93 -3.79
N LYS A 438 -16.51 -4.65 -4.88
CA LYS A 438 -15.57 -3.52 -4.98
C LYS A 438 -16.27 -2.16 -4.84
N ILE A 439 -17.48 -2.00 -5.36
CA ILE A 439 -18.28 -0.78 -5.19
C ILE A 439 -18.71 -0.60 -3.73
N GLY A 440 -19.22 -1.66 -3.08
CA GLY A 440 -19.67 -1.61 -1.70
C GLY A 440 -18.55 -1.33 -0.69
N ALA A 441 -17.35 -1.84 -0.97
CA ALA A 441 -16.17 -1.68 -0.11
C ALA A 441 -15.65 -0.23 -0.03
N ARG A 442 -16.14 0.68 -0.89
CA ARG A 442 -15.69 2.09 -0.91
C ARG A 442 -16.07 2.87 0.34
N HIS A 443 -17.11 2.45 1.05
CA HIS A 443 -17.71 3.22 2.16
C HIS A 443 -17.96 2.38 3.42
N GLY A 444 -17.32 1.21 3.55
CA GLY A 444 -17.49 0.31 4.69
C GLY A 444 -17.42 -1.15 4.28
N SER A 445 -17.89 -2.04 5.17
CA SER A 445 -17.92 -3.48 4.91
C SER A 445 -18.88 -3.76 3.75
N PRO A 446 -18.45 -4.42 2.67
CA PRO A 446 -19.25 -4.56 1.46
C PRO A 446 -20.46 -5.46 1.70
N VAL A 447 -21.63 -4.95 1.36
CA VAL A 447 -22.89 -5.68 1.27
C VAL A 447 -23.30 -5.74 -0.19
N ILE A 448 -23.64 -6.93 -0.67
CA ILE A 448 -24.07 -7.16 -2.04
C ILE A 448 -25.56 -7.42 -2.04
N ILE A 449 -26.31 -6.62 -2.81
CA ILE A 449 -27.73 -6.80 -3.01
C ILE A 449 -27.96 -7.40 -4.40
N LYS A 450 -28.67 -8.52 -4.47
CA LYS A 450 -29.16 -9.14 -5.70
C LYS A 450 -30.46 -8.46 -6.13
N ILE A 451 -30.58 -8.15 -7.42
CA ILE A 451 -31.74 -7.51 -8.03
C ILE A 451 -32.45 -8.51 -8.95
N ASP A 452 -33.73 -8.79 -8.67
CA ASP A 452 -34.60 -9.60 -9.51
C ASP A 452 -35.13 -8.78 -10.69
N THR A 453 -34.28 -8.69 -11.72
CA THR A 453 -34.57 -8.00 -12.97
C THR A 453 -35.73 -8.63 -13.73
N ARG A 454 -35.98 -9.94 -13.58
CA ARG A 454 -37.07 -10.62 -14.29
C ARG A 454 -38.42 -10.15 -13.77
N SER A 455 -38.57 -10.06 -12.44
CA SER A 455 -39.76 -9.48 -11.83
C SER A 455 -39.91 -8.00 -12.16
N MET A 456 -38.83 -7.22 -12.13
CA MET A 456 -38.86 -5.81 -12.58
C MET A 456 -39.34 -5.67 -14.04
N ASN A 457 -38.84 -6.51 -14.96
CA ASN A 457 -39.23 -6.51 -16.36
C ASN A 457 -40.71 -6.86 -16.55
N ARG A 458 -41.22 -7.86 -15.80
CA ARG A 458 -42.64 -8.24 -15.82
C ARG A 458 -43.52 -7.09 -15.37
N ASP A 459 -43.07 -6.36 -14.35
CA ASP A 459 -43.82 -5.27 -13.73
C ASP A 459 -43.50 -3.91 -14.41
N ASN A 460 -42.90 -3.94 -15.60
CA ASN A 460 -42.56 -2.79 -16.46
C ASN A 460 -41.69 -1.71 -15.81
N ILE A 461 -40.84 -2.08 -14.84
CA ILE A 461 -39.85 -1.17 -14.28
C ILE A 461 -38.67 -1.08 -15.24
N ALA A 462 -38.44 0.12 -15.77
CA ALA A 462 -37.40 0.35 -16.77
C ALA A 462 -35.99 0.12 -16.21
N ILE A 463 -35.20 -0.64 -16.97
CA ILE A 463 -33.76 -0.77 -16.82
C ILE A 463 -33.13 -0.22 -18.09
N PHE A 464 -32.14 0.63 -17.93
CA PHE A 464 -31.41 1.22 -19.04
C PHE A 464 -29.97 0.71 -19.05
N LYS A 465 -29.30 0.85 -20.19
CA LYS A 465 -27.87 0.56 -20.34
C LYS A 465 -27.17 1.74 -20.97
N SER A 466 -26.11 2.23 -20.33
CA SER A 466 -25.23 3.24 -20.92
C SER A 466 -24.35 2.65 -22.02
N GLU A 467 -23.75 3.50 -22.85
CA GLU A 467 -22.82 3.08 -23.91
C GLU A 467 -21.64 2.26 -23.36
N ASN A 468 -21.13 2.59 -22.17
CA ASN A 468 -20.08 1.81 -21.49
C ASN A 468 -20.60 0.62 -20.67
N GLY A 469 -21.84 0.19 -20.91
CA GLY A 469 -22.39 -1.05 -20.38
C GLY A 469 -22.85 -1.04 -18.92
N VAL A 470 -22.93 0.12 -18.28
CA VAL A 470 -23.47 0.25 -16.91
C VAL A 470 -24.99 0.15 -16.97
N PHE A 471 -25.57 -0.68 -16.11
CA PHE A 471 -27.03 -0.80 -15.97
C PHE A 471 -27.56 0.28 -15.03
N LEU A 472 -28.67 0.91 -15.41
CA LEU A 472 -29.23 2.07 -14.74
C LEU A 472 -30.74 1.88 -14.50
N THR A 473 -31.26 2.37 -13.38
CA THR A 473 -32.71 2.42 -13.13
C THR A 473 -33.05 3.56 -12.18
N ASN A 474 -34.31 4.00 -12.14
CA ASN A 474 -34.73 5.13 -11.30
C ASN A 474 -34.63 4.79 -9.80
N ASN A 475 -35.14 3.61 -9.44
CA ASN A 475 -35.08 3.03 -8.11
C ASN A 475 -35.29 1.52 -8.20
N VAL A 476 -34.93 0.79 -7.15
CA VAL A 476 -35.29 -0.62 -7.00
C VAL A 476 -36.15 -0.78 -5.74
N PRO A 477 -37.46 -1.04 -5.85
CA PRO A 477 -38.30 -1.34 -4.69
C PRO A 477 -37.89 -2.63 -3.95
N ALA A 478 -38.14 -2.71 -2.63
CA ALA A 478 -37.74 -3.84 -1.77
C ALA A 478 -38.19 -5.21 -2.24
N MET A 479 -39.35 -5.31 -2.91
CA MET A 479 -39.85 -6.59 -3.42
C MET A 479 -38.98 -7.19 -4.55
N TYR A 480 -38.09 -6.41 -5.16
CA TYR A 480 -37.23 -6.85 -6.25
C TYR A 480 -35.77 -7.03 -5.84
N PHE A 481 -35.46 -6.96 -4.54
CA PHE A 481 -34.08 -7.14 -4.10
C PHE A 481 -33.95 -7.97 -2.84
N SER A 482 -32.81 -8.64 -2.73
CA SER A 482 -32.45 -9.42 -1.55
C SER A 482 -30.95 -9.30 -1.28
N GLU A 483 -30.57 -9.19 -0.02
CA GLU A 483 -29.17 -9.26 0.38
C GLU A 483 -28.59 -10.64 0.11
N ILE A 484 -27.38 -10.71 -0.43
CA ILE A 484 -26.61 -11.94 -0.55
C ILE A 484 -25.73 -12.07 0.69
N LYS A 485 -26.01 -13.07 1.53
CA LYS A 485 -25.10 -13.45 2.61
C LYS A 485 -23.92 -14.22 2.01
N TYR A 486 -22.80 -13.54 1.80
CA TYR A 486 -21.58 -14.14 1.29
C TYR A 486 -20.84 -14.84 2.43
N ASN A 487 -20.55 -16.13 2.29
CA ASN A 487 -19.71 -16.86 3.23
C ASN A 487 -18.25 -16.75 2.75
N ILE A 488 -17.35 -16.23 3.59
CA ILE A 488 -15.94 -15.96 3.23
C ILE A 488 -15.19 -17.25 2.81
N ALA A 489 -15.74 -18.42 3.09
CA ALA A 489 -15.19 -19.73 2.71
C ALA A 489 -15.23 -20.05 1.20
N ASP A 490 -16.03 -19.33 0.39
CA ASP A 490 -16.23 -19.65 -1.03
C ASP A 490 -15.17 -19.01 -1.97
N GLU A 491 -14.09 -18.44 -1.43
CA GLU A 491 -13.07 -17.70 -2.19
C GLU A 491 -12.04 -18.58 -2.95
N TYR A 492 -12.11 -19.92 -2.86
CA TYR A 492 -11.31 -20.83 -3.69
C TYR A 492 -12.01 -21.15 -5.02
N TRP A 493 -11.98 -20.20 -5.95
CA TRP A 493 -12.40 -20.36 -7.35
C TRP A 493 -11.36 -19.69 -8.25
N PRO A 494 -10.75 -20.42 -9.21
CA PRO A 494 -11.40 -20.74 -10.50
C PRO A 494 -11.70 -22.23 -10.65
N PRO A 495 -12.53 -22.68 -11.62
CA PRO A 495 -12.50 -24.07 -12.01
C PRO A 495 -11.13 -24.30 -12.64
N GLN A 496 -10.38 -25.27 -12.14
CA GLN A 496 -9.16 -25.72 -12.78
C GLN A 496 -9.48 -26.04 -14.25
N LYS A 497 -8.62 -25.56 -15.16
CA LYS A 497 -8.59 -26.08 -16.53
C LYS A 497 -8.57 -27.60 -16.42
N LYS A 498 -9.55 -28.28 -17.04
CA LYS A 498 -9.36 -29.69 -17.41
C LYS A 498 -8.18 -29.72 -18.36
N GLU A 499 -6.99 -30.00 -17.85
CA GLU A 499 -5.94 -30.57 -18.67
C GLU A 499 -6.50 -31.89 -19.19
N ALA A 500 -6.61 -31.98 -20.50
CA ALA A 500 -6.88 -33.24 -21.17
C ALA A 500 -5.67 -34.15 -20.92
N ASN A 501 -5.73 -34.94 -19.85
CA ASN A 501 -4.82 -36.06 -19.65
C ASN A 501 -5.13 -37.10 -20.72
N ASN A 502 -4.41 -36.97 -21.82
CA ASN A 502 -4.14 -38.06 -22.73
C ASN A 502 -3.26 -39.10 -22.00
N GLN A 503 -3.73 -40.35 -22.07
CA GLN A 503 -3.00 -41.62 -21.99
C GLN A 503 -2.64 -42.19 -20.61
N LEU A 504 -3.54 -43.06 -20.15
CA LEU A 504 -3.35 -44.51 -20.03
C LEU A 504 -1.93 -45.03 -19.71
N VAL A 505 -1.80 -45.52 -18.47
CA VAL A 505 -1.14 -46.75 -18.00
C VAL A 505 -0.19 -47.47 -18.97
N TYR A 506 1.10 -47.53 -18.65
CA TYR A 506 1.81 -48.69 -18.05
C TYR A 506 3.34 -48.48 -18.12
N ILE A 507 4.00 -48.79 -16.99
CA ILE A 507 5.45 -48.80 -16.67
C ILE A 507 6.08 -47.46 -16.31
#